data_AF-A0A0G0IC80-F1
#
_entry.id   AF-A0A0G0IC80-F1
#
_cell.length_a   1.000
_cell.length_b   1.000
_cell.length_c   1.000
_cell.angle_alpha   90.00
_cell.angle_beta   90.00
_cell.angle_gamma   90.00
#
_symmetry.space_group_name_H-M   'P 1'
#
loop_
_entity.id
_entity.type
_entity.pdbx_description
1 polymer ?
#
loop_
_entity_poly.entity_id
_entity_poly.type
_entity_poly.pdbx_seq_one_letter_code
_entity_poly.pdbx_strand_id
1 'polypeptide(L)'
;MAHQTFYIDIDEEITSIVERLKKARASEIIIVAPKRALLIQSIVNLRILKKEADENDIQLMMVTQDKLGKILIEKAGIFVQQKMDNISDEEINLNEGEMTGAQNYPNENEINEIRESQNRLSQIGSENYFSEEEKAQYLEANMEKNRKIKVVKKDESIQEKLINKELVSGVGKISGKKGTRVSLDISARSNVAEEPEVIEKSNITKENSLDQEKKIENFFFQRGGFEDKPRKPRAEEFINYDLSKKDHKGFLIFGLISSLAVLSIIAYLFLPKATLKITAKMKTQSVDSNITGSTSVMSSDFEKEIIPAKIVSAESSIAENFKSSGDKSVSNQKSRGKITIYNEYNASPQPLVATTRFLSSNGKIFRLVNGVTIPGMETVGGETKPGTVEATVVADEAGESFNIGPDKFSIPGFEGSGAEKYTKFYAKSDTAMSGGGSGNQTANYITDGDVSEAKAKSLTKLNEEIKNKLKESAGEDVVILDDATQGDEPIYKLSNSSGDVVDTFQVTMQTKVKAIVVSKKDLNEMVAKMISKAGDGKADIDSASIKLDFGKSSVDFSAGTIDIKFHATGEIIPNLNLEGMKKEILGKNNEDLTAYLSTFSDIKDANVEYRPSFINSRIPQIESRVEIILDK
;
A
#
# COMPACT_ATOMS: atom_id res chain seq x y z
N MET A 1 5.79 11.37 -42.61
CA MET A 1 4.73 11.56 -43.62
C MET A 1 3.41 11.21 -42.96
N ALA A 2 2.48 10.46 -43.57
CA ALA A 2 1.33 9.91 -42.85
C ALA A 2 1.67 8.53 -42.29
N HIS A 3 1.99 8.45 -40.99
CA HIS A 3 2.25 7.18 -40.31
C HIS A 3 0.95 6.43 -39.98
N GLN A 4 1.01 5.11 -39.85
CA GLN A 4 -0.11 4.26 -39.46
C GLN A 4 0.18 3.54 -38.13
N THR A 5 -0.59 3.83 -37.10
CA THR A 5 -0.41 3.23 -35.76
C THR A 5 -1.24 1.96 -35.60
N PHE A 6 -0.59 0.89 -35.14
CA PHE A 6 -1.22 -0.37 -34.77
C PHE A 6 -1.06 -0.63 -33.28
N TYR A 7 -2.16 -0.56 -32.54
CA TYR A 7 -2.25 -1.17 -31.20
C TYR A 7 -2.37 -2.69 -31.36
N ILE A 8 -1.69 -3.44 -30.50
CA ILE A 8 -1.77 -4.91 -30.45
C ILE A 8 -2.16 -5.36 -29.04
N ASP A 9 -2.92 -6.45 -28.94
CA ASP A 9 -3.30 -7.03 -27.66
C ASP A 9 -2.17 -7.89 -27.06
N ILE A 10 -2.31 -8.25 -25.78
CA ILE A 10 -1.27 -8.99 -25.04
C ILE A 10 -1.07 -10.40 -25.63
N ASP A 11 -2.13 -11.01 -26.16
CA ASP A 11 -2.20 -12.35 -26.74
C ASP A 11 -2.30 -12.36 -28.27
N GLU A 12 -2.18 -11.21 -28.95
CA GLU A 12 -2.26 -11.18 -30.42
C GLU A 12 -1.10 -11.93 -31.10
N GLU A 13 -1.45 -12.87 -31.97
CA GLU A 13 -0.47 -13.66 -32.72
C GLU A 13 0.27 -12.83 -33.78
N ILE A 14 1.55 -13.16 -33.99
CA ILE A 14 2.41 -12.62 -35.06
C ILE A 14 1.77 -12.75 -36.46
N THR A 15 0.94 -13.77 -36.68
CA THR A 15 0.17 -14.02 -37.91
C THR A 15 -0.79 -12.88 -38.25
N SER A 16 -1.60 -12.44 -37.28
CA SER A 16 -2.50 -11.28 -37.40
C SER A 16 -1.71 -10.00 -37.68
N ILE A 17 -0.65 -9.78 -36.92
CA ILE A 17 0.16 -8.55 -36.99
C ILE A 17 0.86 -8.44 -38.37
N VAL A 18 1.36 -9.56 -38.91
CA VAL A 18 1.92 -9.65 -40.28
C VAL A 18 0.85 -9.43 -41.35
N GLU A 19 -0.36 -9.97 -41.20
CA GLU A 19 -1.44 -9.74 -42.16
C GLU A 19 -1.95 -8.28 -42.14
N ARG A 20 -1.92 -7.63 -40.97
CA ARG A 20 -2.18 -6.19 -40.82
C ARG A 20 -1.08 -5.36 -41.49
N LEU A 21 0.19 -5.74 -41.32
CA LEU A 21 1.34 -5.11 -41.98
C LEU A 21 1.19 -5.12 -43.51
N LYS A 22 0.87 -6.29 -44.10
CA LYS A 22 0.64 -6.49 -45.55
C LYS A 22 -0.54 -5.70 -46.13
N LYS A 23 -1.46 -5.23 -45.28
CA LYS A 23 -2.63 -4.44 -45.67
C LYS A 23 -2.47 -2.95 -45.37
N ALA A 24 -1.34 -2.54 -44.79
CA ALA A 24 -1.04 -1.14 -44.52
C ALA A 24 -0.91 -0.33 -45.82
N ARG A 25 -1.06 0.99 -45.71
CA ARG A 25 -0.89 1.93 -46.84
C ARG A 25 0.09 3.06 -46.55
N ALA A 26 0.74 3.01 -45.38
CA ALA A 26 1.77 3.93 -44.95
C ALA A 26 3.14 3.24 -45.02
N SER A 27 4.16 3.98 -45.45
CA SER A 27 5.57 3.57 -45.38
C SER A 27 6.16 3.69 -43.96
N GLU A 28 5.43 4.31 -43.03
CA GLU A 28 5.81 4.49 -41.63
C GLU A 28 4.75 3.79 -40.76
N ILE A 29 5.13 2.77 -39.98
CA ILE A 29 4.22 2.03 -39.09
C ILE A 29 4.74 2.06 -37.65
N ILE A 30 3.85 2.42 -36.73
CA ILE A 30 4.13 2.47 -35.28
C ILE A 30 3.32 1.37 -34.59
N ILE A 31 3.99 0.35 -34.05
CA ILE A 31 3.31 -0.74 -33.30
C ILE A 31 3.39 -0.47 -31.80
N VAL A 32 2.26 -0.20 -31.17
CA VAL A 32 2.14 0.05 -29.72
C VAL A 32 1.86 -1.28 -29.02
N ALA A 33 2.88 -1.81 -28.34
CA ALA A 33 2.84 -3.12 -27.69
C ALA A 33 2.75 -2.98 -26.15
N PRO A 34 1.70 -3.51 -25.50
CA PRO A 34 1.59 -3.52 -24.05
C PRO A 34 2.69 -4.38 -23.41
N LYS A 35 2.91 -4.18 -22.10
CA LYS A 35 3.85 -5.02 -21.33
C LYS A 35 3.46 -6.49 -21.46
N ARG A 36 4.46 -7.36 -21.55
CA ARG A 36 4.29 -8.81 -21.70
C ARG A 36 3.54 -9.27 -22.96
N ALA A 37 3.36 -8.44 -24.00
CA ALA A 37 2.70 -8.88 -25.24
C ALA A 37 3.45 -10.04 -25.93
N LEU A 38 2.72 -11.02 -26.48
CA LEU A 38 3.26 -12.25 -27.08
C LEU A 38 4.28 -11.98 -28.20
N LEU A 39 4.07 -10.91 -28.97
CA LEU A 39 5.03 -10.43 -29.96
C LEU A 39 6.40 -10.13 -29.32
N ILE A 40 6.43 -9.34 -28.25
CA ILE A 40 7.66 -8.76 -27.69
C ILE A 40 8.39 -9.70 -26.72
N GLN A 41 7.76 -10.82 -26.33
CA GLN A 41 8.43 -11.89 -25.59
C GLN A 41 9.40 -12.73 -26.45
N SER A 42 9.26 -12.71 -27.78
CA SER A 42 9.99 -13.60 -28.70
C SER A 42 10.85 -12.83 -29.70
N ILE A 43 12.17 -13.00 -29.59
CA ILE A 43 13.15 -12.48 -30.58
C ILE A 43 12.91 -13.04 -31.99
N VAL A 44 12.31 -14.23 -32.10
CA VAL A 44 11.97 -14.86 -33.39
C VAL A 44 10.77 -14.14 -34.03
N ASN A 45 9.72 -13.85 -33.25
CA ASN A 45 8.54 -13.13 -33.73
C ASN A 45 8.92 -11.71 -34.19
N LEU A 46 9.77 -11.02 -33.41
CA LEU A 46 10.28 -9.70 -33.76
C LEU A 46 11.15 -9.70 -35.02
N ARG A 47 11.98 -10.73 -35.23
CA ARG A 47 12.77 -10.88 -36.47
C ARG A 47 11.91 -11.20 -37.69
N ILE A 48 10.87 -12.02 -37.54
CA ILE A 48 9.87 -12.26 -38.60
C ILE A 48 9.19 -10.93 -38.97
N LEU A 49 8.78 -10.15 -37.97
CA LEU A 49 8.11 -8.87 -38.18
C LEU A 49 9.02 -7.80 -38.84
N LYS A 50 10.28 -7.69 -38.41
CA LYS A 50 11.26 -6.79 -39.05
C LYS A 50 11.54 -7.20 -40.48
N LYS A 51 11.75 -8.50 -40.73
CA LYS A 51 11.95 -9.04 -42.07
C LYS A 51 10.77 -8.70 -42.98
N GLU A 52 9.54 -8.92 -42.51
CA GLU A 52 8.33 -8.62 -43.28
C GLU A 52 8.18 -7.11 -43.55
N ALA A 53 8.54 -6.25 -42.59
CA ALA A 53 8.57 -4.80 -42.82
C ALA A 53 9.58 -4.43 -43.92
N ASP A 54 10.79 -5.00 -43.88
CA ASP A 54 11.84 -4.78 -44.88
C ASP A 54 11.46 -5.33 -46.27
N GLU A 55 10.78 -6.47 -46.35
CA GLU A 55 10.28 -7.05 -47.62
C GLU A 55 9.12 -6.25 -48.25
N ASN A 56 8.58 -5.23 -47.55
CA ASN A 56 7.49 -4.36 -48.04
C ASN A 56 7.86 -2.85 -48.01
N ASP A 57 9.16 -2.49 -47.87
CA ASP A 57 9.66 -1.11 -47.76
C ASP A 57 9.04 -0.27 -46.61
N ILE A 58 8.70 -0.92 -45.48
CA ILE A 58 8.05 -0.30 -44.32
C ILE A 58 9.08 0.07 -43.24
N GLN A 59 9.15 1.35 -42.88
CA GLN A 59 9.83 1.83 -41.68
C GLN A 59 9.01 1.46 -40.43
N LEU A 60 9.50 0.46 -39.68
CA LEU A 60 8.86 -0.04 -38.47
C LEU A 60 9.44 0.58 -37.20
N MET A 61 8.58 1.28 -36.45
CA MET A 61 8.81 1.72 -35.07
C MET A 61 7.95 0.91 -34.11
N MET A 62 8.45 0.67 -32.88
CA MET A 62 7.63 0.13 -31.78
C MET A 62 7.60 1.08 -30.58
N VAL A 63 6.49 1.03 -29.84
CA VAL A 63 6.34 1.74 -28.57
C VAL A 63 5.95 0.73 -27.50
N THR A 64 6.77 0.57 -26.47
CA THR A 64 6.44 -0.31 -25.34
C THR A 64 7.03 0.17 -24.01
N GLN A 65 6.28 -0.07 -22.94
CA GLN A 65 6.75 0.13 -21.57
C GLN A 65 7.47 -1.12 -21.00
N ASP A 66 7.64 -2.18 -21.79
CA ASP A 66 8.32 -3.39 -21.36
C ASP A 66 9.86 -3.24 -21.42
N LYS A 67 10.53 -3.40 -20.27
CA LYS A 67 11.99 -3.29 -20.21
C LYS A 67 12.71 -4.46 -20.87
N LEU A 68 12.14 -5.67 -20.82
CA LEU A 68 12.73 -6.85 -21.47
C LEU A 68 12.35 -6.89 -22.95
N GLY A 69 11.09 -6.59 -23.26
CA GLY A 69 10.60 -6.41 -24.62
C GLY A 69 11.42 -5.38 -25.39
N LYS A 70 11.71 -4.21 -24.80
CA LYS A 70 12.60 -3.20 -25.41
C LYS A 70 13.93 -3.80 -25.86
N ILE A 71 14.62 -4.53 -24.98
CA ILE A 71 15.94 -5.14 -25.28
C ILE A 71 15.84 -6.17 -26.41
N LEU A 72 14.73 -6.90 -26.52
CA LEU A 72 14.49 -7.85 -27.60
C LEU A 72 14.16 -7.15 -28.93
N ILE A 73 13.43 -6.03 -28.90
CA ILE A 73 13.10 -5.21 -30.06
C ILE A 73 14.37 -4.54 -30.64
N GLU A 74 15.22 -3.97 -29.78
CA GLU A 74 16.55 -3.44 -30.19
C GLU A 74 17.43 -4.56 -30.79
N LYS A 75 17.45 -5.76 -30.19
CA LYS A 75 18.16 -6.94 -30.72
C LYS A 75 17.56 -7.53 -32.01
N ALA A 76 16.35 -7.14 -32.39
CA ALA A 76 15.72 -7.46 -33.67
C ALA A 76 16.04 -6.41 -34.75
N GLY A 77 16.70 -5.28 -34.41
CA GLY A 77 16.97 -4.19 -35.34
C GLY A 77 15.77 -3.27 -35.58
N ILE A 78 14.79 -3.26 -34.67
CA ILE A 78 13.61 -2.39 -34.73
C ILE A 78 13.83 -1.19 -33.80
N PHE A 79 13.48 0.03 -34.25
CA PHE A 79 13.58 1.23 -33.42
C PHE A 79 12.44 1.28 -32.39
N VAL A 80 12.74 1.67 -31.14
CA VAL A 80 11.77 1.55 -30.03
C VAL A 80 11.81 2.69 -29.02
N GLN A 81 10.62 3.21 -28.69
CA GLN A 81 10.40 4.25 -27.68
C GLN A 81 9.54 3.72 -26.51
N GLN A 82 9.56 4.44 -25.37
CA GLN A 82 8.79 4.08 -24.15
C GLN A 82 7.49 4.89 -23.97
N LYS A 83 7.32 5.95 -24.76
CA LYS A 83 6.14 6.83 -24.86
C LYS A 83 6.05 7.37 -26.30
N MET A 84 4.93 8.00 -26.67
CA MET A 84 4.75 8.67 -27.98
C MET A 84 4.96 10.20 -27.92
N ASP A 85 5.32 10.74 -26.76
CA ASP A 85 5.59 12.17 -26.61
C ASP A 85 6.87 12.53 -27.39
N ASN A 86 6.79 13.54 -28.27
CA ASN A 86 7.81 14.00 -29.22
C ASN A 86 7.98 13.16 -30.52
N ILE A 87 6.95 13.11 -31.35
CA ILE A 87 7.10 12.94 -32.81
C ILE A 87 6.65 14.25 -33.49
N SER A 88 7.57 15.19 -33.61
CA SER A 88 7.39 16.46 -34.32
C SER A 88 8.61 16.78 -35.18
N ASP A 89 8.49 16.54 -36.48
CA ASP A 89 9.31 17.11 -37.57
C ASP A 89 10.85 17.04 -37.42
N GLU A 90 11.40 15.89 -37.00
CA GLU A 90 12.81 15.55 -37.23
C GLU A 90 12.95 14.43 -38.27
N GLU A 91 13.77 14.64 -39.30
CA GLU A 91 14.06 13.64 -40.33
C GLU A 91 14.95 12.51 -39.77
N ILE A 92 14.51 11.26 -39.92
CA ILE A 92 15.28 10.08 -39.48
C ILE A 92 16.47 9.85 -40.42
N ASN A 93 17.57 10.54 -40.17
CA ASN A 93 18.78 10.47 -40.99
C ASN A 93 19.70 9.33 -40.53
N LEU A 94 19.55 8.15 -41.13
CA LEU A 94 20.32 6.94 -40.82
C LEU A 94 21.74 6.98 -41.44
N ASN A 95 22.58 7.88 -40.95
CA ASN A 95 24.03 7.92 -41.23
C ASN A 95 24.85 7.90 -39.94
N GLU A 96 26.10 7.44 -40.05
CA GLU A 96 26.96 7.05 -38.92
C GLU A 96 27.34 8.25 -38.02
N GLY A 97 27.02 8.20 -36.71
CA GLY A 97 27.35 9.27 -35.76
C GLY A 97 27.09 8.94 -34.28
N GLU A 98 28.16 8.63 -33.55
CA GLU A 98 28.37 8.74 -32.09
C GLU A 98 27.16 8.89 -31.13
N MET A 99 26.82 7.82 -30.40
CA MET A 99 26.08 7.95 -29.13
C MET A 99 27.05 7.98 -27.94
N THR A 100 27.22 9.16 -27.33
CA THR A 100 27.87 9.30 -26.02
C THR A 100 26.87 9.03 -24.89
N GLY A 101 27.20 8.14 -23.95
CA GLY A 101 26.35 7.88 -22.78
C GLY A 101 26.65 6.55 -22.10
N ALA A 102 27.61 6.53 -21.17
CA ALA A 102 27.96 5.32 -20.43
C ALA A 102 27.04 5.10 -19.21
N GLN A 103 26.55 3.87 -19.01
CA GLN A 103 26.43 3.24 -17.69
C GLN A 103 26.53 1.69 -17.78
N ASN A 104 27.27 1.11 -16.83
CA ASN A 104 27.31 -0.29 -16.36
C ASN A 104 27.27 -1.43 -17.39
N TYR A 105 28.43 -2.08 -17.56
CA TYR A 105 28.53 -3.49 -17.96
C TYR A 105 28.44 -4.41 -16.72
N PRO A 106 27.93 -5.65 -16.86
CA PRO A 106 27.94 -6.64 -15.78
C PRO A 106 29.35 -7.08 -15.40
N ASN A 107 29.53 -7.57 -14.17
CA ASN A 107 30.83 -7.93 -13.60
C ASN A 107 31.23 -9.40 -13.89
N GLU A 108 32.49 -9.75 -13.62
CA GLU A 108 33.03 -11.08 -13.96
C GLU A 108 32.29 -12.26 -13.29
N ASN A 109 31.65 -12.06 -12.13
CA ASN A 109 30.87 -13.11 -11.48
C ASN A 109 29.58 -13.42 -12.26
N GLU A 110 28.86 -12.39 -12.69
CA GLU A 110 27.66 -12.52 -13.55
C GLU A 110 28.02 -13.18 -14.89
N ILE A 111 29.18 -12.84 -15.47
CA ILE A 111 29.72 -13.46 -16.69
C ILE A 111 30.02 -14.96 -16.47
N ASN A 112 30.41 -15.37 -15.26
CA ASN A 112 30.70 -16.77 -14.97
C ASN A 112 29.44 -17.60 -14.69
N GLU A 113 28.39 -17.05 -14.08
CA GLU A 113 27.07 -17.71 -14.00
C GLU A 113 26.44 -17.91 -15.40
N ILE A 114 26.63 -16.94 -16.30
CA ILE A 114 26.22 -17.06 -17.71
C ILE A 114 26.99 -18.17 -18.43
N ARG A 115 28.29 -18.37 -18.13
CA ARG A 115 29.09 -19.48 -18.69
C ARG A 115 28.68 -20.84 -18.13
N GLU A 116 28.39 -20.94 -16.84
CA GLU A 116 27.89 -22.19 -16.23
C GLU A 116 26.52 -22.60 -16.77
N SER A 117 25.62 -21.65 -17.01
CA SER A 117 24.32 -21.93 -17.61
C SER A 117 24.43 -22.31 -19.10
N GLN A 118 25.31 -21.66 -19.88
CA GLN A 118 25.58 -22.06 -21.27
C GLN A 118 26.15 -23.48 -21.40
N ASN A 119 27.10 -23.86 -20.55
CA ASN A 119 27.68 -25.22 -20.53
C ASN A 119 26.65 -26.33 -20.18
N ARG A 120 25.51 -25.98 -19.57
CA ARG A 120 24.43 -26.94 -19.28
C ARG A 120 23.46 -27.13 -20.46
N LEU A 121 23.39 -26.18 -21.40
CA LEU A 121 22.60 -26.34 -22.63
C LEU A 121 23.37 -27.06 -23.75
N SER A 122 24.70 -27.02 -23.76
CA SER A 122 25.53 -27.61 -24.83
C SER A 122 25.50 -29.15 -24.90
N GLN A 123 24.79 -29.83 -24.00
CA GLN A 123 24.58 -31.29 -24.01
C GLN A 123 23.17 -31.70 -24.46
N ILE A 124 22.32 -30.77 -24.94
CA ILE A 124 20.96 -31.07 -25.41
C ILE A 124 20.82 -30.68 -26.89
N GLY A 125 21.42 -31.49 -27.76
CA GLY A 125 21.31 -31.37 -29.22
C GLY A 125 22.12 -32.45 -29.94
N SER A 126 21.67 -32.88 -31.12
CA SER A 126 22.43 -33.79 -31.99
C SER A 126 23.41 -33.01 -32.88
N GLU A 127 24.59 -33.58 -33.13
CA GLU A 127 25.76 -32.84 -33.63
C GLU A 127 25.65 -32.31 -35.09
N ASN A 128 24.62 -32.71 -35.84
CA ASN A 128 24.50 -32.48 -37.28
C ASN A 128 23.32 -31.53 -37.63
N TYR A 129 23.45 -30.23 -37.32
CA TYR A 129 22.43 -29.22 -37.69
C TYR A 129 22.98 -27.92 -38.34
N PHE A 130 24.29 -27.81 -38.57
CA PHE A 130 24.90 -26.71 -39.33
C PHE A 130 26.01 -27.25 -40.23
N SER A 131 26.18 -26.64 -41.40
CA SER A 131 27.28 -26.95 -42.32
C SER A 131 28.59 -26.31 -41.85
N GLU A 132 29.73 -26.89 -42.23
CA GLU A 132 31.04 -26.32 -41.91
C GLU A 132 31.29 -24.96 -42.61
N GLU A 133 30.62 -24.70 -43.74
CA GLU A 133 30.71 -23.43 -44.47
C GLU A 133 30.07 -22.27 -43.70
N GLU A 134 28.94 -22.52 -43.02
CA GLU A 134 28.29 -21.53 -42.13
C GLU A 134 29.15 -21.21 -40.90
N LYS A 135 29.85 -22.20 -40.33
CA LYS A 135 30.83 -21.97 -39.26
C LYS A 135 32.03 -21.16 -39.75
N ALA A 136 32.53 -21.45 -40.95
CA ALA A 136 33.68 -20.75 -41.54
C ALA A 136 33.39 -19.26 -41.72
N GLN A 137 32.26 -18.90 -42.35
CA GLN A 137 31.85 -17.49 -42.50
C GLN A 137 31.69 -16.76 -41.16
N TYR A 138 31.14 -17.45 -40.14
CA TYR A 138 31.00 -16.89 -38.79
C TYR A 138 32.37 -16.65 -38.11
N LEU A 139 33.36 -17.50 -38.36
CA LEU A 139 34.72 -17.34 -37.82
C LEU A 139 35.51 -16.23 -38.53
N GLU A 140 35.43 -16.14 -39.87
CA GLU A 140 36.13 -15.11 -40.64
C GLU A 140 35.63 -13.70 -40.30
N ALA A 141 34.30 -13.50 -40.26
CA ALA A 141 33.69 -12.23 -39.88
C ALA A 141 34.12 -11.73 -38.48
N ASN A 142 34.38 -12.65 -37.55
CA ASN A 142 34.87 -12.32 -36.21
C ASN A 142 36.39 -12.08 -36.16
N MET A 143 37.18 -12.67 -37.07
CA MET A 143 38.63 -12.39 -37.18
C MET A 143 38.92 -11.03 -37.81
N GLU A 144 38.15 -10.59 -38.81
CA GLU A 144 38.31 -9.24 -39.38
C GLU A 144 38.01 -8.14 -38.35
N LYS A 145 36.96 -8.32 -37.55
CA LYS A 145 36.54 -7.35 -36.53
C LYS A 145 37.62 -7.11 -35.47
N ASN A 146 38.34 -8.16 -35.08
CA ASN A 146 39.47 -8.08 -34.14
C ASN A 146 40.77 -7.51 -34.76
N ARG A 147 40.92 -7.52 -36.10
CA ARG A 147 42.11 -7.01 -36.78
C ARG A 147 42.22 -5.48 -36.81
N LYS A 148 41.10 -4.76 -36.67
CA LYS A 148 41.06 -3.29 -36.79
C LYS A 148 41.47 -2.52 -35.51
N ILE A 149 41.86 -3.19 -34.42
CA ILE A 149 42.17 -2.56 -33.12
C ILE A 149 43.58 -2.90 -32.61
N LYS A 150 44.65 -2.82 -33.43
CA LYS A 150 46.04 -2.94 -32.92
C LYS A 150 47.22 -2.38 -33.76
N VAL A 151 47.23 -1.07 -34.00
CA VAL A 151 48.45 -0.26 -34.31
C VAL A 151 48.20 1.16 -33.77
N VAL A 152 49.12 1.94 -33.18
CA VAL A 152 50.61 1.95 -33.13
C VAL A 152 51.11 2.02 -31.65
N LYS A 153 52.44 2.06 -31.41
CA LYS A 153 53.14 1.98 -30.10
C LYS A 153 54.01 3.22 -29.77
N LYS A 154 54.55 3.22 -28.54
CA LYS A 154 55.64 4.04 -27.92
C LYS A 154 55.19 5.35 -27.22
N ASP A 155 55.75 5.77 -26.07
CA ASP A 155 56.87 5.19 -25.29
C ASP A 155 56.84 5.41 -23.75
N GLU A 156 57.48 4.45 -23.05
CA GLU A 156 58.28 4.48 -21.80
C GLU A 156 58.05 5.58 -20.71
N SER A 157 57.99 5.23 -19.43
CA SER A 157 59.16 4.77 -18.65
C SER A 157 58.85 3.90 -17.41
N ILE A 158 59.89 3.30 -16.79
CA ILE A 158 59.82 2.24 -15.76
C ILE A 158 60.60 2.67 -14.51
N GLN A 159 60.13 2.30 -13.30
CA GLN A 159 61.01 1.88 -12.20
C GLN A 159 60.42 0.70 -11.40
N GLU A 160 61.28 -0.22 -10.97
CA GLU A 160 60.94 -1.43 -10.23
C GLU A 160 61.29 -1.30 -8.73
N LYS A 161 60.73 -2.16 -7.87
CA LYS A 161 61.53 -2.77 -6.79
C LYS A 161 61.03 -4.12 -6.28
N LEU A 162 61.74 -5.16 -6.73
CA LEU A 162 61.79 -6.52 -6.20
C LEU A 162 62.19 -6.58 -4.70
N ILE A 163 61.72 -7.61 -3.94
CA ILE A 163 62.53 -8.72 -3.35
C ILE A 163 61.83 -9.55 -2.23
N ASN A 164 61.60 -10.84 -2.54
CA ASN A 164 61.79 -12.10 -1.76
C ASN A 164 61.12 -12.48 -0.41
N LYS A 165 60.58 -13.73 -0.46
CA LYS A 165 60.82 -14.93 0.40
C LYS A 165 60.10 -15.15 1.75
N GLU A 166 59.39 -16.29 1.76
CA GLU A 166 59.50 -17.44 2.69
C GLU A 166 59.52 -17.25 4.22
N LEU A 167 58.60 -17.94 4.90
CA LEU A 167 58.96 -19.16 5.65
C LEU A 167 57.75 -20.07 5.89
N VAL A 168 57.97 -21.36 6.17
CA VAL A 168 56.94 -22.41 6.28
C VAL A 168 57.08 -23.18 7.60
N SER A 169 55.99 -23.27 8.37
CA SER A 169 55.64 -24.42 9.25
C SER A 169 54.31 -24.12 9.99
N GLY A 170 53.54 -25.09 10.47
CA GLY A 170 53.77 -26.54 10.51
C GLY A 170 52.51 -27.40 10.26
N VAL A 171 52.66 -28.72 10.37
CA VAL A 171 51.68 -29.74 9.96
C VAL A 171 50.94 -30.34 11.16
N GLY A 172 49.66 -30.69 11.01
CA GLY A 172 48.88 -31.35 12.07
C GLY A 172 47.55 -31.99 11.65
N LYS A 173 47.57 -33.08 10.86
CA LYS A 173 46.38 -33.94 10.63
C LYS A 173 46.29 -35.04 11.69
N ILE A 174 45.13 -35.22 12.32
CA ILE A 174 44.67 -36.52 12.84
C ILE A 174 43.18 -36.72 12.48
N SER A 175 42.78 -37.97 12.23
CA SER A 175 41.40 -38.41 11.97
C SER A 175 40.97 -39.44 13.02
N GLY A 176 39.70 -39.45 13.43
CA GLY A 176 39.16 -40.38 14.43
C GLY A 176 37.65 -40.59 14.29
N LYS A 177 37.18 -41.83 14.40
CA LYS A 177 35.80 -42.27 14.08
C LYS A 177 35.10 -42.87 15.31
N LYS A 178 33.77 -42.74 15.32
CA LYS A 178 32.78 -43.45 16.17
C LYS A 178 32.81 -43.14 17.68
N GLY A 179 31.65 -43.38 18.31
CA GLY A 179 31.44 -43.39 19.76
C GLY A 179 30.44 -44.49 20.14
N THR A 180 29.98 -44.54 21.39
CA THR A 180 28.88 -45.41 21.89
C THR A 180 28.34 -44.86 23.22
N ARG A 181 27.07 -45.16 23.55
CA ARG A 181 26.41 -44.81 24.82
C ARG A 181 26.98 -45.62 26.00
N VAL A 182 27.12 -45.00 27.17
CA VAL A 182 26.87 -45.65 28.47
C VAL A 182 26.13 -44.67 29.39
N SER A 183 25.11 -45.15 30.08
CA SER A 183 24.38 -44.47 31.15
C SER A 183 24.88 -44.92 32.52
N LEU A 184 24.84 -44.04 33.52
CA LEU A 184 24.94 -44.42 34.93
C LEU A 184 23.84 -43.73 35.74
N ASP A 185 23.19 -44.54 36.56
CA ASP A 185 22.08 -44.26 37.49
C ASP A 185 22.30 -45.20 38.71
N ILE A 186 21.39 -45.22 39.70
CA ILE A 186 21.48 -45.74 41.09
C ILE A 186 21.80 -44.59 42.06
N SER A 187 20.89 -43.99 42.85
CA SER A 187 19.70 -44.48 43.61
C SER A 187 20.08 -45.19 44.95
N ALA A 188 19.32 -45.14 46.06
CA ALA A 188 18.04 -44.48 46.37
C ALA A 188 17.89 -44.27 47.91
N ARG A 189 16.89 -43.45 48.33
CA ARG A 189 15.76 -43.74 49.27
C ARG A 189 15.17 -42.43 49.85
N SER A 190 13.89 -42.07 49.59
CA SER A 190 12.62 -42.48 50.25
C SER A 190 12.52 -42.06 51.73
N ASN A 191 11.46 -41.45 52.30
CA ASN A 191 10.04 -41.22 51.94
C ASN A 191 9.42 -40.22 52.98
N VAL A 192 8.21 -39.59 52.92
CA VAL A 192 7.19 -39.27 51.88
C VAL A 192 6.12 -38.30 52.50
N ALA A 193 5.33 -37.58 51.68
CA ALA A 193 4.14 -36.74 52.05
C ALA A 193 4.40 -35.43 52.86
N GLU A 194 3.54 -34.40 52.90
CA GLU A 194 2.16 -34.22 52.36
C GLU A 194 1.87 -32.72 52.00
N GLU A 195 0.80 -32.45 51.22
CA GLU A 195 0.22 -31.14 50.84
C GLU A 195 -1.22 -31.03 51.43
N PRO A 196 -1.98 -29.89 51.45
CA PRO A 196 -2.09 -28.84 50.41
C PRO A 196 -2.34 -27.39 50.94
N GLU A 197 -3.02 -26.55 50.13
CA GLU A 197 -3.23 -25.08 50.26
C GLU A 197 -4.44 -24.60 51.15
N VAL A 198 -4.65 -23.26 51.15
CA VAL A 198 -5.92 -22.48 51.22
C VAL A 198 -6.16 -21.55 52.44
N ILE A 199 -5.97 -20.24 52.18
CA ILE A 199 -6.83 -19.05 52.46
C ILE A 199 -7.87 -19.09 53.62
N GLU A 200 -7.86 -18.08 54.52
CA GLU A 200 -9.04 -17.19 54.77
C GLU A 200 -8.76 -15.94 55.66
N LYS A 201 -9.75 -15.05 55.78
CA LYS A 201 -9.74 -13.75 56.50
C LYS A 201 -10.72 -13.78 57.68
N SER A 202 -10.54 -12.94 58.70
CA SER A 202 -11.61 -12.10 59.30
C SER A 202 -11.15 -11.26 60.51
N ASN A 203 -12.04 -10.41 61.03
CA ASN A 203 -11.80 -9.39 62.06
C ASN A 203 -11.91 -9.95 63.50
N ILE A 204 -11.38 -9.22 64.50
CA ILE A 204 -12.14 -8.61 65.63
C ILE A 204 -11.21 -7.92 66.66
N THR A 205 -11.74 -6.85 67.26
CA THR A 205 -11.40 -6.10 68.52
C THR A 205 -10.07 -6.33 69.26
N LYS A 206 -9.49 -5.22 69.73
CA LYS A 206 -8.57 -5.19 70.89
C LYS A 206 -9.12 -4.28 72.01
N GLU A 207 -9.01 -4.74 73.24
CA GLU A 207 -9.31 -3.99 74.48
C GLU A 207 -8.31 -4.43 75.56
N ASN A 208 -7.61 -3.47 76.19
CA ASN A 208 -6.85 -3.60 77.47
C ASN A 208 -5.70 -4.66 77.51
N SER A 209 -4.71 -4.61 78.43
CA SER A 209 -4.24 -3.53 79.33
C SER A 209 -2.83 -3.83 79.88
N LEU A 210 -2.03 -2.77 80.10
CA LEU A 210 -0.91 -2.63 81.06
C LEU A 210 0.40 -3.44 80.90
N ASP A 211 1.44 -2.83 81.48
CA ASP A 211 2.71 -3.36 82.00
C ASP A 211 3.81 -3.89 81.06
N GLN A 212 4.58 -2.94 80.51
CA GLN A 212 6.04 -2.92 80.74
C GLN A 212 6.70 -1.59 80.33
N GLU A 213 7.09 -0.75 81.29
CA GLU A 213 8.21 0.18 81.09
C GLU A 213 8.90 0.55 82.43
N LYS A 214 10.17 0.15 82.56
CA LYS A 214 11.11 0.51 83.63
C LYS A 214 12.52 0.45 83.06
N LYS A 215 13.35 1.44 83.40
CA LYS A 215 14.51 1.92 82.62
C LYS A 215 14.01 2.73 81.40
N ILE A 216 14.63 3.84 80.99
CA ILE A 216 15.95 4.36 81.37
C ILE A 216 15.83 5.81 81.89
N GLU A 217 16.36 6.06 83.08
CA GLU A 217 16.58 7.41 83.62
C GLU A 217 17.91 7.38 84.41
N ASN A 218 18.94 8.09 83.91
CA ASN A 218 20.18 8.49 84.63
C ASN A 218 21.25 9.10 83.68
N PHE A 219 20.96 10.27 83.09
CA PHE A 219 21.92 11.23 82.52
C PHE A 219 21.11 12.54 82.37
N PHE A 220 21.39 13.67 83.03
CA PHE A 220 22.61 14.15 83.66
C PHE A 220 22.37 14.71 85.09
N PHE A 221 23.42 14.69 85.92
CA PHE A 221 23.50 15.50 87.15
C PHE A 221 24.31 16.78 86.93
N GLN A 222 23.88 17.89 87.54
CA GLN A 222 24.80 18.83 88.17
C GLN A 222 24.27 19.22 89.56
N ARG A 223 25.16 19.19 90.56
CA ARG A 223 24.86 19.58 91.95
C ARG A 223 25.36 21.00 92.21
N GLY A 224 24.46 21.88 92.64
CA GLY A 224 24.78 23.06 93.44
C GLY A 224 24.06 22.93 94.78
N GLY A 225 24.78 22.75 95.87
CA GLY A 225 24.19 22.54 97.20
C GLY A 225 23.96 23.86 97.95
N PHE A 226 22.80 24.00 98.59
CA PHE A 226 22.55 24.98 99.65
C PHE A 226 21.70 24.33 100.75
N GLU A 227 21.89 24.77 101.99
CA GLU A 227 21.45 24.07 103.20
C GLU A 227 19.98 24.30 103.57
N ASP A 228 19.36 23.30 104.19
CA ASP A 228 18.00 23.37 104.71
C ASP A 228 17.83 24.39 105.84
N LYS A 229 16.75 25.18 105.77
CA LYS A 229 16.14 25.85 106.93
C LYS A 229 14.62 25.68 106.89
N PRO A 230 14.02 24.92 107.81
CA PRO A 230 12.59 24.62 107.76
C PRO A 230 11.74 25.86 108.02
N ARG A 231 10.93 26.26 107.04
CA ARG A 231 9.83 27.22 107.24
C ARG A 231 8.56 26.46 107.59
N LYS A 232 7.84 26.92 108.63
CA LYS A 232 6.58 26.32 109.09
C LYS A 232 5.51 26.41 107.99
N PRO A 233 4.61 25.42 107.87
CA PRO A 233 3.46 25.54 106.98
C PRO A 233 2.57 26.70 107.44
N ARG A 234 2.23 27.59 106.50
CA ARG A 234 1.20 28.61 106.68
C ARG A 234 -0.11 28.00 106.17
N ALA A 235 -1.12 27.90 107.01
CA ALA A 235 -2.45 27.57 106.53
C ALA A 235 -2.96 28.76 105.69
N GLU A 236 -3.31 28.50 104.44
CA GLU A 236 -3.94 29.49 103.57
C GLU A 236 -5.46 29.27 103.63
N GLU A 237 -6.18 30.28 104.13
CA GLU A 237 -7.63 30.25 104.18
C GLU A 237 -8.17 30.39 102.75
N PHE A 238 -8.80 29.35 102.23
CA PHE A 238 -9.52 29.42 100.96
C PHE A 238 -10.74 30.34 101.10
N ILE A 239 -10.57 31.60 100.68
CA ILE A 239 -11.68 32.56 100.60
C ILE A 239 -12.63 32.10 99.49
N ASN A 240 -13.68 31.38 99.88
CA ASN A 240 -14.77 31.00 99.00
C ASN A 240 -15.55 32.25 98.58
N TYR A 241 -15.18 32.83 97.44
CA TYR A 241 -15.99 33.84 96.77
C TYR A 241 -17.27 33.18 96.23
N ASP A 242 -18.38 33.39 96.94
CA ASP A 242 -19.72 32.98 96.50
C ASP A 242 -20.16 33.85 95.32
N LEU A 243 -19.80 33.42 94.10
CA LEU A 243 -20.02 34.17 92.86
C LEU A 243 -21.52 34.33 92.59
N SER A 244 -21.98 35.58 92.57
CA SER A 244 -23.37 35.89 92.30
C SER A 244 -23.81 35.32 90.94
N LYS A 245 -25.08 34.94 90.82
CA LYS A 245 -25.66 34.35 89.58
C LYS A 245 -25.61 35.29 88.35
N LYS A 246 -25.17 36.54 88.53
CA LYS A 246 -24.80 37.48 87.46
C LYS A 246 -23.37 37.27 86.95
N ASP A 247 -22.42 37.00 87.83
CA ASP A 247 -20.98 37.01 87.56
C ASP A 247 -20.52 35.72 86.89
N HIS A 248 -21.13 34.58 87.26
CA HIS A 248 -20.98 33.32 86.54
C HIS A 248 -21.28 33.45 85.03
N LYS A 249 -22.24 34.30 84.63
CA LYS A 249 -22.50 34.56 83.21
C LYS A 249 -21.36 35.32 82.54
N GLY A 250 -20.77 36.30 83.25
CA GLY A 250 -19.58 37.02 82.78
C GLY A 250 -18.39 36.07 82.58
N PHE A 251 -18.12 35.18 83.55
CA PHE A 251 -17.01 34.22 83.45
C PHE A 251 -17.22 33.18 82.33
N LEU A 252 -18.45 32.70 82.13
CA LEU A 252 -18.78 31.80 81.01
C LEU A 252 -18.65 32.49 79.65
N ILE A 253 -19.07 33.75 79.53
CA ILE A 253 -18.88 34.56 78.31
C ILE A 253 -17.38 34.80 78.05
N PHE A 254 -16.60 35.14 79.07
CA PHE A 254 -15.15 35.31 78.95
C PHE A 254 -14.44 34.01 78.55
N GLY A 255 -14.80 32.88 79.15
CA GLY A 255 -14.28 31.56 78.78
C GLY A 255 -14.64 31.17 77.33
N LEU A 256 -15.86 31.47 76.89
CA LEU A 256 -16.29 31.24 75.50
C LEU A 256 -15.51 32.13 74.52
N ILE A 257 -15.30 33.41 74.83
CA ILE A 257 -14.51 34.34 74.01
C ILE A 257 -13.04 33.90 73.95
N SER A 258 -12.45 33.51 75.08
CA SER A 258 -11.08 33.01 75.13
C SER A 258 -10.91 31.71 74.35
N SER A 259 -11.86 30.78 74.46
CA SER A 259 -11.88 29.54 73.67
C SER A 259 -12.01 29.83 72.17
N LEU A 260 -12.92 30.74 71.79
CA LEU A 260 -13.10 31.15 70.39
C LEU A 260 -11.86 31.87 69.83
N ALA A 261 -11.16 32.66 70.64
CA ALA A 261 -9.90 33.30 70.25
C ALA A 261 -8.78 32.27 70.03
N VAL A 262 -8.61 31.30 70.93
CA VAL A 262 -7.66 30.19 70.77
C VAL A 262 -8.00 29.34 69.54
N LEU A 263 -9.27 28.99 69.35
CA LEU A 263 -9.73 28.29 68.16
C LEU A 263 -9.52 29.09 66.87
N SER A 264 -9.64 30.41 66.93
CA SER A 264 -9.39 31.31 65.79
C SER A 264 -7.90 31.44 65.47
N ILE A 265 -7.02 31.42 66.47
CA ILE A 265 -5.56 31.36 66.28
C ILE A 265 -5.15 30.01 65.69
N ILE A 266 -5.67 28.89 66.23
CA ILE A 266 -5.44 27.55 65.67
C ILE A 266 -5.99 27.47 64.23
N ALA A 267 -7.18 28.01 63.97
CA ALA A 267 -7.73 28.05 62.62
C ALA A 267 -6.86 28.89 61.67
N TYR A 268 -6.43 30.08 62.08
CA TYR A 268 -5.56 30.94 61.28
C TYR A 268 -4.20 30.29 60.95
N LEU A 269 -3.64 29.51 61.88
CA LEU A 269 -2.36 28.81 61.68
C LEU A 269 -2.49 27.50 60.88
N PHE A 270 -3.61 26.77 61.01
CA PHE A 270 -3.74 25.39 60.50
C PHE A 270 -4.83 25.16 59.44
N LEU A 271 -5.73 26.11 59.14
CA LEU A 271 -6.61 26.00 57.96
C LEU A 271 -5.91 26.31 56.64
N PRO A 272 -5.07 27.37 56.50
CA PRO A 272 -4.56 27.81 55.21
C PRO A 272 -3.93 26.69 54.39
N LYS A 273 -4.31 26.64 53.11
CA LYS A 273 -3.68 25.84 52.06
C LYS A 273 -3.28 26.75 50.89
N ALA A 274 -2.23 26.39 50.19
CA ALA A 274 -1.82 27.03 48.94
C ALA A 274 -1.54 25.96 47.88
N THR A 275 -2.14 26.11 46.71
CA THR A 275 -1.84 25.30 45.53
C THR A 275 -1.12 26.20 44.52
N LEU A 276 0.18 25.95 44.30
CA LEU A 276 1.00 26.62 43.29
C LEU A 276 0.87 25.88 41.96
N LYS A 277 0.27 26.52 40.96
CA LYS A 277 0.23 26.06 39.58
C LYS A 277 1.42 26.67 38.85
N ILE A 278 2.30 25.83 38.31
CA ILE A 278 3.48 26.23 37.54
C ILE A 278 3.21 25.84 36.09
N THR A 279 3.18 26.80 35.17
CA THR A 279 3.13 26.48 33.73
C THR A 279 4.54 26.32 33.20
N ALA A 280 4.83 25.14 32.63
CA ALA A 280 6.12 24.85 32.03
C ALA A 280 6.43 25.78 30.84
N LYS A 281 7.72 26.05 30.62
CA LYS A 281 8.21 26.60 29.36
C LYS A 281 8.71 25.46 28.47
N MET A 282 7.75 24.78 27.87
CA MET A 282 7.97 23.68 26.92
C MET A 282 8.98 24.08 25.83
N LYS A 283 9.89 23.17 25.50
CA LYS A 283 10.94 23.36 24.46
C LYS A 283 10.73 22.36 23.34
N THR A 284 10.52 22.83 22.11
CA THR A 284 10.42 21.94 20.95
C THR A 284 11.80 21.38 20.58
N GLN A 285 11.91 20.06 20.48
CA GLN A 285 13.06 19.33 19.97
C GLN A 285 12.67 18.59 18.69
N SER A 286 13.60 18.46 17.75
CA SER A 286 13.43 17.69 16.52
C SER A 286 14.45 16.57 16.41
N VAL A 287 14.14 15.54 15.63
CA VAL A 287 15.06 14.48 15.22
C VAL A 287 14.68 13.97 13.82
N ASP A 288 15.70 13.83 12.97
CA ASP A 288 15.62 13.16 11.67
C ASP A 288 16.22 11.76 11.82
N SER A 289 15.44 10.71 11.59
CA SER A 289 15.90 9.32 11.77
C SER A 289 15.12 8.31 10.91
N ASN A 290 15.45 7.03 11.08
CA ASN A 290 14.70 5.91 10.57
C ASN A 290 14.36 4.89 11.67
N ILE A 291 13.25 4.18 11.51
CA ILE A 291 12.82 3.07 12.37
C ILE A 291 12.53 1.87 11.47
N THR A 292 12.98 0.68 11.87
CA THR A 292 12.70 -0.56 11.12
C THR A 292 11.46 -1.24 11.70
N GLY A 293 10.36 -1.31 10.95
CA GLY A 293 9.26 -2.23 11.25
C GLY A 293 9.62 -3.65 10.80
N SER A 294 9.38 -4.67 11.64
CA SER A 294 9.59 -6.08 11.27
C SER A 294 8.47 -7.00 11.75
N THR A 295 8.01 -7.91 10.90
CA THR A 295 7.07 -8.98 11.28
C THR A 295 7.70 -10.09 12.12
N SER A 296 9.03 -10.10 12.27
CA SER A 296 9.77 -11.12 13.04
C SER A 296 9.93 -10.77 14.52
N VAL A 297 9.52 -9.58 14.97
CA VAL A 297 9.61 -9.14 16.38
C VAL A 297 8.22 -8.92 16.97
N MET A 298 8.02 -9.35 18.23
CA MET A 298 6.75 -9.22 18.96
C MET A 298 6.69 -8.01 19.90
N SER A 299 7.79 -7.27 20.05
CA SER A 299 7.94 -6.12 20.93
C SER A 299 9.06 -5.21 20.42
N SER A 300 8.98 -3.90 20.69
CA SER A 300 9.97 -2.92 20.23
C SER A 300 11.34 -3.10 20.87
N ASP A 301 12.39 -3.05 20.05
CA ASP A 301 13.79 -3.07 20.46
C ASP A 301 14.38 -1.66 20.31
N PHE A 302 14.42 -0.93 21.42
CA PHE A 302 14.82 0.48 21.46
C PHE A 302 16.33 0.73 21.24
N GLU A 303 17.17 -0.31 21.36
CA GLU A 303 18.62 -0.20 21.11
C GLU A 303 18.96 -0.50 19.64
N LYS A 304 18.16 -1.33 18.96
CA LYS A 304 18.27 -1.59 17.51
C LYS A 304 17.34 -0.70 16.67
N GLU A 305 16.49 0.09 17.31
CA GLU A 305 15.54 1.01 16.68
C GLU A 305 14.51 0.27 15.78
N ILE A 306 14.07 -0.91 16.25
CA ILE A 306 13.13 -1.82 15.58
C ILE A 306 11.77 -1.83 16.30
N ILE A 307 10.65 -1.81 15.56
CA ILE A 307 9.28 -1.97 16.08
C ILE A 307 8.54 -3.15 15.44
N PRO A 308 7.51 -3.72 16.10
CA PRO A 308 6.66 -4.75 15.51
C PRO A 308 5.89 -4.24 14.29
N ALA A 309 5.88 -5.03 13.23
CA ALA A 309 5.05 -4.81 12.05
C ALA A 309 4.13 -6.01 11.78
N LYS A 310 3.09 -5.81 10.96
CA LYS A 310 2.19 -6.85 10.47
C LYS A 310 2.05 -6.72 8.95
N ILE A 311 1.96 -7.84 8.25
CA ILE A 311 1.46 -7.85 6.86
C ILE A 311 -0.05 -8.02 6.89
N VAL A 312 -0.77 -7.11 6.26
CA VAL A 312 -2.21 -7.23 5.98
C VAL A 312 -2.45 -7.30 4.49
N SER A 313 -3.61 -7.81 4.06
CA SER A 313 -4.00 -7.83 2.65
C SER A 313 -5.48 -7.59 2.47
N ALA A 314 -5.84 -6.72 1.54
CA ALA A 314 -7.20 -6.45 1.13
C ALA A 314 -7.42 -6.82 -0.33
N GLU A 315 -8.67 -7.07 -0.70
CA GLU A 315 -9.09 -7.31 -2.08
C GLU A 315 -10.39 -6.54 -2.37
N SER A 316 -10.47 -5.96 -3.56
CA SER A 316 -11.67 -5.28 -4.04
C SER A 316 -11.91 -5.59 -5.51
N SER A 317 -13.19 -5.59 -5.88
CA SER A 317 -13.68 -5.67 -7.24
C SER A 317 -14.83 -4.66 -7.37
N ILE A 318 -14.64 -3.66 -8.23
CA ILE A 318 -15.65 -2.64 -8.51
C ILE A 318 -16.18 -2.81 -9.93
N ALA A 319 -17.42 -2.40 -10.17
CA ALA A 319 -18.05 -2.38 -11.49
C ALA A 319 -18.77 -1.04 -11.69
N GLU A 320 -18.30 -0.22 -12.62
CA GLU A 320 -18.81 1.13 -12.86
C GLU A 320 -19.28 1.32 -14.30
N ASN A 321 -20.40 2.02 -14.46
CA ASN A 321 -20.99 2.32 -15.76
C ASN A 321 -20.59 3.72 -16.22
N PHE A 322 -20.04 3.82 -17.43
CA PHE A 322 -19.64 5.06 -18.09
C PHE A 322 -20.52 5.29 -19.32
N LYS A 323 -20.58 6.55 -19.77
CA LYS A 323 -21.24 6.93 -21.01
C LYS A 323 -20.22 6.93 -22.15
N SER A 324 -20.67 6.55 -23.34
CA SER A 324 -19.95 6.77 -24.58
C SER A 324 -20.05 8.25 -24.98
N SER A 325 -18.97 8.85 -25.49
CA SER A 325 -18.96 10.26 -25.92
C SER A 325 -18.79 10.47 -27.43
N GLY A 326 -18.46 9.43 -28.19
CA GLY A 326 -18.26 9.55 -29.63
C GLY A 326 -19.56 9.57 -30.42
N ASP A 327 -19.74 10.54 -31.32
CA ASP A 327 -20.80 10.53 -32.33
C ASP A 327 -20.40 9.70 -33.56
N LYS A 328 -21.15 8.64 -33.88
CA LYS A 328 -20.99 7.87 -35.14
C LYS A 328 -22.18 8.11 -36.05
N SER A 329 -21.95 8.67 -37.23
CA SER A 329 -22.98 8.73 -38.26
C SER A 329 -23.31 7.33 -38.77
N VAL A 330 -24.56 6.88 -38.59
CA VAL A 330 -25.02 5.52 -38.95
C VAL A 330 -25.57 5.49 -40.39
N SER A 331 -25.11 6.41 -41.23
CA SER A 331 -25.66 6.85 -42.52
C SER A 331 -25.93 5.76 -43.58
N ASN A 332 -25.35 4.57 -43.42
CA ASN A 332 -25.48 3.44 -44.37
C ASN A 332 -25.92 2.13 -43.70
N GLN A 333 -26.67 2.19 -42.59
CA GLN A 333 -27.16 0.97 -41.95
C GLN A 333 -28.16 0.22 -42.85
N LYS A 334 -27.95 -1.09 -42.97
CA LYS A 334 -28.76 -2.01 -43.79
C LYS A 334 -29.70 -2.80 -42.89
N SER A 335 -30.98 -2.76 -43.23
CA SER A 335 -32.04 -3.50 -42.53
C SER A 335 -31.75 -5.00 -42.47
N ARG A 336 -32.04 -5.61 -41.32
CA ARG A 336 -31.82 -7.02 -41.00
C ARG A 336 -33.08 -7.63 -40.37
N GLY A 337 -33.18 -8.94 -40.46
CA GLY A 337 -34.20 -9.70 -39.75
C GLY A 337 -34.06 -11.21 -39.99
N LYS A 338 -35.02 -11.95 -39.45
CA LYS A 338 -35.12 -13.41 -39.63
C LYS A 338 -36.16 -13.75 -40.70
N ILE A 339 -35.86 -14.78 -41.48
CA ILE A 339 -36.81 -15.47 -42.34
C ILE A 339 -36.82 -16.97 -42.03
N THR A 340 -37.99 -17.59 -42.09
CA THR A 340 -38.14 -19.04 -42.17
C THR A 340 -38.23 -19.42 -43.64
N ILE A 341 -37.33 -20.28 -44.12
CA ILE A 341 -37.25 -20.73 -45.52
C ILE A 341 -37.90 -22.13 -45.60
N TYR A 342 -38.71 -22.35 -46.62
CA TYR A 342 -39.55 -23.55 -46.81
C TYR A 342 -39.18 -24.32 -48.08
N ASN A 343 -39.21 -25.65 -47.98
CA ASN A 343 -39.16 -26.60 -49.10
C ASN A 343 -40.45 -27.42 -49.16
N GLU A 344 -41.32 -27.11 -50.12
CA GLU A 344 -42.51 -27.86 -50.49
C GLU A 344 -42.31 -28.64 -51.81
N TYR A 345 -41.07 -28.71 -52.32
CA TYR A 345 -40.76 -29.20 -53.66
C TYR A 345 -40.44 -30.70 -53.72
N ASN A 346 -39.48 -31.16 -52.90
CA ASN A 346 -39.10 -32.58 -52.84
C ASN A 346 -38.46 -32.95 -51.48
N ALA A 347 -38.26 -34.26 -51.27
CA ALA A 347 -37.62 -34.81 -50.08
C ALA A 347 -36.07 -34.68 -50.07
N SER A 348 -35.48 -33.94 -51.03
CA SER A 348 -34.03 -33.71 -51.07
C SER A 348 -33.68 -32.40 -50.35
N PRO A 349 -32.63 -32.36 -49.52
CA PRO A 349 -32.13 -31.11 -48.95
C PRO A 349 -31.65 -30.15 -50.05
N GLN A 350 -31.97 -28.86 -49.91
CA GLN A 350 -31.55 -27.81 -50.85
C GLN A 350 -30.57 -26.85 -50.17
N PRO A 351 -29.27 -26.89 -50.49
CA PRO A 351 -28.31 -25.90 -50.02
C PRO A 351 -28.56 -24.54 -50.67
N LEU A 352 -28.42 -23.47 -49.90
CA LEU A 352 -28.37 -22.08 -50.33
C LEU A 352 -27.05 -21.45 -49.89
N VAL A 353 -26.36 -20.77 -50.81
CA VAL A 353 -25.10 -20.07 -50.52
C VAL A 353 -25.36 -18.73 -49.81
N ALA A 354 -24.39 -18.27 -49.02
CA ALA A 354 -24.38 -16.89 -48.53
C ALA A 354 -24.56 -15.91 -49.72
N THR A 355 -25.20 -14.77 -49.48
CA THR A 355 -25.64 -13.78 -50.46
C THR A 355 -26.79 -14.18 -51.41
N THR A 356 -27.38 -15.38 -51.27
CA THR A 356 -28.63 -15.78 -51.97
C THR A 356 -29.69 -14.71 -51.81
N ARG A 357 -30.33 -14.31 -52.92
CA ARG A 357 -31.35 -13.26 -52.97
C ARG A 357 -32.73 -13.79 -52.58
N PHE A 358 -33.40 -13.03 -51.73
CA PHE A 358 -34.80 -13.15 -51.35
C PHE A 358 -35.52 -11.87 -51.78
N LEU A 359 -36.59 -11.99 -52.56
CA LEU A 359 -37.35 -10.85 -53.10
C LEU A 359 -38.69 -10.74 -52.35
N SER A 360 -38.88 -9.63 -51.64
CA SER A 360 -40.10 -9.33 -50.89
C SER A 360 -41.29 -9.01 -51.82
N SER A 361 -42.51 -8.99 -51.29
CA SER A 361 -43.72 -8.63 -52.07
C SER A 361 -43.70 -7.17 -52.56
N ASN A 362 -43.00 -6.28 -51.84
CA ASN A 362 -42.77 -4.89 -52.24
C ASN A 362 -41.48 -4.67 -53.06
N GLY A 363 -40.90 -5.73 -53.64
CA GLY A 363 -39.80 -5.65 -54.59
C GLY A 363 -38.42 -5.35 -53.99
N LYS A 364 -38.27 -5.41 -52.66
CA LYS A 364 -37.00 -5.20 -51.96
C LYS A 364 -36.20 -6.51 -51.92
N ILE A 365 -34.93 -6.42 -52.27
CA ILE A 365 -34.01 -7.56 -52.21
C ILE A 365 -33.33 -7.62 -50.84
N PHE A 366 -33.41 -8.79 -50.23
CA PHE A 366 -32.64 -9.18 -49.06
C PHE A 366 -31.68 -10.31 -49.43
N ARG A 367 -30.58 -10.42 -48.71
CA ARG A 367 -29.52 -11.40 -48.94
C ARG A 367 -29.29 -12.25 -47.70
N LEU A 368 -29.14 -13.54 -47.94
CA LEU A 368 -28.75 -14.52 -46.93
C LEU A 368 -27.38 -14.17 -46.32
N VAL A 369 -27.28 -14.08 -45.00
CA VAL A 369 -26.01 -13.74 -44.33
C VAL A 369 -25.03 -14.92 -44.35
N ASN A 370 -25.48 -16.10 -43.88
CA ASN A 370 -24.70 -17.33 -43.83
C ASN A 370 -25.37 -18.39 -44.71
N GLY A 371 -24.60 -19.25 -45.38
CA GLY A 371 -25.17 -20.37 -46.15
C GLY A 371 -25.97 -21.32 -45.25
N VAL A 372 -27.12 -21.80 -45.73
CA VAL A 372 -27.99 -22.74 -45.01
C VAL A 372 -28.43 -23.87 -45.92
N THR A 373 -28.70 -25.05 -45.36
CA THR A 373 -29.35 -26.14 -46.10
C THR A 373 -30.77 -26.29 -45.61
N ILE A 374 -31.74 -26.08 -46.52
CA ILE A 374 -33.15 -26.34 -46.23
C ILE A 374 -33.33 -27.88 -46.23
N PRO A 375 -33.97 -28.48 -45.21
CA PRO A 375 -34.31 -29.90 -45.24
C PRO A 375 -35.20 -30.29 -46.43
N GLY A 376 -35.30 -31.60 -46.69
CA GLY A 376 -36.35 -32.14 -47.55
C GLY A 376 -37.74 -31.99 -46.91
N MET A 377 -38.81 -32.07 -47.72
CA MET A 377 -40.15 -32.33 -47.19
C MET A 377 -40.23 -33.73 -46.56
N GLU A 378 -40.96 -33.87 -45.45
CA GLU A 378 -41.14 -35.15 -44.75
C GLU A 378 -42.62 -35.55 -44.67
N THR A 379 -42.91 -36.84 -44.81
CA THR A 379 -44.27 -37.38 -44.64
C THR A 379 -44.40 -38.00 -43.25
N VAL A 380 -45.09 -37.31 -42.34
CA VAL A 380 -45.25 -37.73 -40.94
C VAL A 380 -46.73 -37.99 -40.66
N GLY A 381 -47.08 -39.26 -40.43
CA GLY A 381 -48.48 -39.67 -40.17
C GLY A 381 -49.40 -39.64 -41.40
N GLY A 382 -48.84 -39.56 -42.62
CA GLY A 382 -49.58 -39.40 -43.87
C GLY A 382 -49.75 -37.95 -44.32
N GLU A 383 -49.54 -36.98 -43.42
CA GLU A 383 -49.44 -35.57 -43.77
C GLU A 383 -48.04 -35.23 -44.28
N THR A 384 -47.97 -34.43 -45.34
CA THR A 384 -46.73 -33.93 -45.91
C THR A 384 -46.37 -32.59 -45.25
N LYS A 385 -45.22 -32.51 -44.60
CA LYS A 385 -44.72 -31.30 -43.94
C LYS A 385 -43.53 -30.72 -44.73
N PRO A 386 -43.47 -29.40 -44.94
CA PRO A 386 -42.34 -28.78 -45.62
C PRO A 386 -41.07 -28.90 -44.77
N GLY A 387 -39.93 -29.06 -45.43
CA GLY A 387 -38.63 -28.86 -44.78
C GLY A 387 -38.44 -27.38 -44.48
N THR A 388 -38.04 -27.02 -43.26
CA THR A 388 -37.88 -25.61 -42.84
C THR A 388 -36.53 -25.32 -42.20
N VAL A 389 -36.08 -24.07 -42.33
CA VAL A 389 -34.89 -23.56 -41.63
C VAL A 389 -35.03 -22.06 -41.35
N GLU A 390 -34.73 -21.62 -40.12
CA GLU A 390 -34.56 -20.19 -39.83
C GLU A 390 -33.22 -19.68 -40.40
N ALA A 391 -33.21 -18.49 -41.00
CA ALA A 391 -32.01 -17.82 -41.44
C ALA A 391 -32.06 -16.31 -41.21
N THR A 392 -30.89 -15.70 -41.00
CA THR A 392 -30.75 -14.24 -40.93
C THR A 392 -30.49 -13.67 -42.32
N VAL A 393 -31.19 -12.57 -42.66
CA VAL A 393 -30.98 -11.81 -43.89
C VAL A 393 -30.60 -10.36 -43.61
N VAL A 394 -30.00 -9.72 -44.62
CA VAL A 394 -29.64 -8.29 -44.65
C VAL A 394 -30.03 -7.68 -45.99
N ALA A 395 -30.47 -6.43 -46.01
CA ALA A 395 -30.88 -5.72 -47.21
C ALA A 395 -29.75 -5.60 -48.27
N ASP A 396 -30.12 -5.64 -49.56
CA ASP A 396 -29.16 -5.46 -50.67
C ASP A 396 -28.60 -4.03 -50.71
N GLU A 397 -29.40 -3.04 -50.29
CA GLU A 397 -29.04 -1.62 -50.19
C GLU A 397 -29.28 -1.10 -48.76
N ALA A 398 -28.80 0.11 -48.44
CA ALA A 398 -29.06 0.78 -47.18
C ALA A 398 -30.37 1.60 -47.24
N GLY A 399 -30.85 2.07 -46.09
CA GLY A 399 -31.97 3.01 -46.00
C GLY A 399 -33.23 2.46 -45.34
N GLU A 400 -34.01 3.38 -44.76
CA GLU A 400 -35.29 3.08 -44.09
C GLU A 400 -36.32 2.40 -45.00
N SER A 401 -36.20 2.52 -46.32
CA SER A 401 -37.08 1.82 -47.28
C SER A 401 -36.96 0.29 -47.30
N PHE A 402 -36.01 -0.27 -46.53
CA PHE A 402 -35.89 -1.71 -46.27
C PHE A 402 -36.37 -2.11 -44.85
N ASN A 403 -36.91 -1.18 -44.06
CA ASN A 403 -37.60 -1.50 -42.80
C ASN A 403 -39.04 -1.94 -43.13
N ILE A 404 -39.19 -3.20 -43.56
CA ILE A 404 -40.48 -3.78 -43.98
C ILE A 404 -41.10 -4.60 -42.85
N GLY A 405 -42.42 -4.70 -42.82
CA GLY A 405 -43.14 -5.60 -41.90
C GLY A 405 -42.95 -7.09 -42.22
N PRO A 406 -43.64 -7.97 -41.49
CA PRO A 406 -43.78 -9.39 -41.85
C PRO A 406 -44.23 -9.58 -43.31
N ASP A 407 -43.50 -10.39 -44.09
CA ASP A 407 -43.72 -10.55 -45.54
C ASP A 407 -43.34 -11.94 -46.05
N LYS A 408 -43.80 -12.30 -47.27
CA LYS A 408 -43.39 -13.50 -48.01
C LYS A 408 -42.34 -13.13 -49.07
N PHE A 409 -41.29 -13.94 -49.17
CA PHE A 409 -40.19 -13.75 -50.12
C PHE A 409 -40.14 -14.90 -51.14
N SER A 410 -39.91 -14.58 -52.42
CA SER A 410 -39.48 -15.56 -53.42
C SER A 410 -37.94 -15.67 -53.47
N ILE A 411 -37.43 -16.70 -54.16
CA ILE A 411 -35.99 -16.89 -54.40
C ILE A 411 -35.74 -16.77 -55.93
N PRO A 412 -35.43 -15.57 -56.47
CA PRO A 412 -35.28 -15.37 -57.91
C PRO A 412 -34.25 -16.29 -58.59
N GLY A 413 -33.27 -16.79 -57.84
CA GLY A 413 -32.30 -17.79 -58.32
C GLY A 413 -32.90 -19.13 -58.74
N PHE A 414 -34.17 -19.42 -58.43
CA PHE A 414 -34.88 -20.62 -58.86
C PHE A 414 -35.89 -20.38 -59.99
N GLU A 415 -36.09 -19.15 -60.47
CA GLU A 415 -37.03 -18.84 -61.56
C GLU A 415 -36.70 -19.63 -62.84
N GLY A 416 -35.43 -19.64 -63.24
CA GLY A 416 -34.91 -20.46 -64.35
C GLY A 416 -34.88 -21.97 -64.11
N SER A 417 -35.29 -22.45 -62.92
CA SER A 417 -35.43 -23.90 -62.61
C SER A 417 -36.85 -24.44 -62.85
N GLY A 418 -37.76 -23.62 -63.39
CA GLY A 418 -39.13 -24.01 -63.69
C GLY A 418 -40.14 -23.65 -62.59
N ALA A 419 -41.38 -23.39 -63.01
CA ALA A 419 -42.42 -22.78 -62.18
C ALA A 419 -42.73 -23.56 -60.89
N GLU A 420 -42.71 -24.90 -60.91
CA GLU A 420 -42.92 -25.70 -59.70
C GLU A 420 -41.83 -25.47 -58.65
N LYS A 421 -40.54 -25.43 -59.05
CA LYS A 421 -39.45 -25.21 -58.09
C LYS A 421 -39.50 -23.78 -57.55
N TYR A 422 -39.74 -22.80 -58.41
CA TYR A 422 -39.81 -21.39 -58.01
C TYR A 422 -40.99 -21.07 -57.08
N THR A 423 -42.12 -21.79 -57.20
CA THR A 423 -43.29 -21.59 -56.32
C THR A 423 -43.22 -22.36 -55.01
N LYS A 424 -42.63 -23.57 -55.02
CA LYS A 424 -42.52 -24.46 -53.85
C LYS A 424 -41.27 -24.23 -52.97
N PHE A 425 -40.34 -23.37 -53.39
CA PHE A 425 -39.28 -22.82 -52.54
C PHE A 425 -39.52 -21.33 -52.28
N TYR A 426 -39.81 -20.97 -51.04
CA TYR A 426 -40.07 -19.59 -50.63
C TYR A 426 -39.59 -19.35 -49.19
N ALA A 427 -39.63 -18.10 -48.73
CA ALA A 427 -39.46 -17.77 -47.31
C ALA A 427 -40.57 -16.85 -46.79
N LYS A 428 -40.69 -16.74 -45.47
CA LYS A 428 -41.59 -15.82 -44.76
C LYS A 428 -40.81 -15.17 -43.62
N SER A 429 -41.12 -13.92 -43.27
CA SER A 429 -40.78 -13.36 -41.96
C SER A 429 -42.04 -13.11 -41.15
N ASP A 430 -42.07 -13.63 -39.92
CA ASP A 430 -43.13 -13.34 -38.94
C ASP A 430 -42.79 -12.08 -38.10
N THR A 431 -41.60 -11.52 -38.30
CA THR A 431 -41.10 -10.29 -37.66
C THR A 431 -40.70 -9.26 -38.72
N ALA A 432 -40.67 -7.99 -38.33
CA ALA A 432 -40.27 -6.89 -39.21
C ALA A 432 -38.75 -6.88 -39.44
N MET A 433 -38.35 -6.53 -40.66
CA MET A 433 -36.96 -6.16 -40.98
C MET A 433 -36.69 -4.77 -40.39
N SER A 434 -35.57 -4.59 -39.70
CA SER A 434 -35.23 -3.35 -38.98
C SER A 434 -33.73 -3.04 -38.98
N GLY A 435 -33.35 -1.79 -38.70
CA GLY A 435 -31.95 -1.32 -38.77
C GLY A 435 -31.52 -0.83 -40.15
N GLY A 436 -32.46 -0.48 -41.03
CA GLY A 436 -32.20 0.38 -42.18
C GLY A 436 -32.29 1.85 -41.75
N GLY A 437 -31.20 2.62 -41.88
CA GLY A 437 -31.14 4.01 -41.40
C GLY A 437 -31.12 5.05 -42.52
N SER A 438 -31.74 6.21 -42.29
CA SER A 438 -31.55 7.41 -43.14
C SER A 438 -30.28 8.19 -42.74
N GLY A 439 -29.75 8.98 -43.67
CA GLY A 439 -28.39 9.50 -43.64
C GLY A 439 -27.98 10.41 -42.48
N ASN A 440 -28.94 10.86 -41.65
CA ASN A 440 -28.76 11.86 -40.59
C ASN A 440 -28.85 11.30 -39.15
N GLN A 441 -29.01 9.99 -38.95
CA GLN A 441 -28.95 9.43 -37.59
C GLN A 441 -27.50 9.31 -37.11
N THR A 442 -27.15 9.95 -35.99
CA THR A 442 -25.96 9.60 -35.20
C THR A 442 -26.36 8.63 -34.08
N ALA A 443 -25.41 7.81 -33.65
CA ALA A 443 -25.51 7.00 -32.45
C ALA A 443 -24.20 7.09 -31.66
N ASN A 444 -24.31 7.04 -30.33
CA ASN A 444 -23.16 7.08 -29.44
C ASN A 444 -22.31 5.82 -29.63
N TYR A 445 -20.98 5.99 -29.66
CA TYR A 445 -20.02 4.89 -29.69
C TYR A 445 -18.87 5.13 -28.70
N ILE A 446 -18.34 4.03 -28.17
CA ILE A 446 -17.25 4.05 -27.21
C ILE A 446 -15.97 4.51 -27.92
N THR A 447 -15.34 5.58 -27.43
CA THR A 447 -14.03 6.03 -27.92
C THR A 447 -12.89 5.45 -27.06
N ASP A 448 -11.67 5.43 -27.62
CA ASP A 448 -10.46 5.09 -26.84
C ASP A 448 -10.23 6.07 -25.68
N GLY A 449 -10.70 7.32 -25.82
CA GLY A 449 -10.76 8.32 -24.76
C GLY A 449 -11.67 7.89 -23.62
N ASP A 450 -12.92 7.50 -23.93
CA ASP A 450 -13.88 7.02 -22.94
C ASP A 450 -13.33 5.83 -22.15
N VAL A 451 -12.74 4.83 -22.84
CA VAL A 451 -12.13 3.65 -22.20
C VAL A 451 -10.96 4.04 -21.30
N SER A 452 -10.12 4.98 -21.72
CA SER A 452 -8.95 5.42 -20.98
C SER A 452 -9.32 6.24 -19.73
N GLU A 453 -10.28 7.17 -19.87
CA GLU A 453 -10.80 7.98 -18.76
C GLU A 453 -11.59 7.12 -17.76
N ALA A 454 -12.37 6.15 -18.25
CA ALA A 454 -13.10 5.19 -17.42
C ALA A 454 -12.14 4.33 -16.59
N LYS A 455 -11.12 3.72 -17.22
CA LYS A 455 -10.06 2.96 -16.51
C LYS A 455 -9.37 3.81 -15.44
N ALA A 456 -9.04 5.06 -15.74
CA ALA A 456 -8.40 5.97 -14.78
C ALA A 456 -9.33 6.28 -13.58
N LYS A 457 -10.60 6.61 -13.83
CA LYS A 457 -11.60 6.89 -12.78
C LYS A 457 -11.88 5.68 -11.90
N SER A 458 -12.03 4.49 -12.50
CA SER A 458 -12.20 3.23 -11.76
C SER A 458 -10.97 2.91 -10.92
N LEU A 459 -9.75 3.08 -11.44
CA LEU A 459 -8.52 2.84 -10.68
C LEU A 459 -8.41 3.72 -9.41
N THR A 460 -8.75 5.01 -9.49
CA THR A 460 -8.76 5.90 -8.32
C THR A 460 -9.70 5.39 -7.22
N LYS A 461 -10.95 5.06 -7.57
CA LYS A 461 -11.94 4.54 -6.61
C LYS A 461 -11.57 3.18 -6.04
N LEU A 462 -11.01 2.29 -6.86
CA LEU A 462 -10.52 0.97 -6.44
C LEU A 462 -9.41 1.13 -5.38
N ASN A 463 -8.49 2.07 -5.59
CA ASN A 463 -7.43 2.39 -4.63
C ASN A 463 -8.00 2.99 -3.33
N GLU A 464 -9.01 3.87 -3.40
CA GLU A 464 -9.69 4.41 -2.21
C GLU A 464 -10.41 3.33 -1.40
N GLU A 465 -11.17 2.44 -2.05
CA GLU A 465 -11.87 1.34 -1.38
C GLU A 465 -10.88 0.36 -0.73
N ILE A 466 -9.79 0.02 -1.44
CA ILE A 466 -8.72 -0.83 -0.90
C ILE A 466 -8.01 -0.14 0.27
N LYS A 467 -7.72 1.17 0.20
CA LYS A 467 -7.12 1.92 1.32
C LYS A 467 -8.03 1.97 2.55
N ASN A 468 -9.34 1.82 2.40
CA ASN A 468 -10.27 1.66 3.52
C ASN A 468 -10.28 0.21 4.05
N LYS A 469 -10.43 -0.79 3.17
CA LYS A 469 -10.36 -2.22 3.55
C LYS A 469 -9.03 -2.62 4.20
N LEU A 470 -7.92 -2.00 3.83
CA LEU A 470 -6.61 -2.21 4.48
C LEU A 470 -6.60 -1.68 5.93
N LYS A 471 -7.24 -0.54 6.21
CA LYS A 471 -7.40 -0.03 7.59
C LYS A 471 -8.30 -0.96 8.40
N GLU A 472 -9.44 -1.34 7.86
CA GLU A 472 -10.38 -2.30 8.48
C GLU A 472 -9.67 -3.63 8.83
N SER A 473 -8.85 -4.14 7.92
CA SER A 473 -8.09 -5.39 8.10
C SER A 473 -6.92 -5.28 9.08
N ALA A 474 -6.41 -4.06 9.30
CA ALA A 474 -5.29 -3.80 10.20
C ALA A 474 -5.73 -3.45 11.64
N GLY A 475 -6.95 -2.95 11.80
CA GLY A 475 -7.53 -2.51 13.05
C GLY A 475 -7.30 -1.02 13.33
N GLU A 476 -7.80 -0.56 14.48
CA GLU A 476 -7.61 0.81 14.96
C GLU A 476 -6.15 1.04 15.42
N ASP A 477 -5.71 2.31 15.39
CA ASP A 477 -4.35 2.76 15.78
C ASP A 477 -3.15 2.09 15.06
N VAL A 478 -3.30 1.71 13.78
CA VAL A 478 -2.16 1.45 12.89
C VAL A 478 -1.74 2.66 12.06
N VAL A 479 -0.48 2.68 11.62
CA VAL A 479 0.01 3.54 10.54
C VAL A 479 0.18 2.70 9.28
N ILE A 480 -0.39 3.17 8.17
CA ILE A 480 -0.21 2.63 6.82
C ILE A 480 0.37 3.76 5.96
N LEU A 481 1.59 3.58 5.47
CA LEU A 481 2.24 4.53 4.56
C LEU A 481 1.93 4.10 3.11
N ASP A 482 1.84 5.05 2.18
CA ASP A 482 1.51 4.71 0.79
C ASP A 482 2.64 3.92 0.09
N ASP A 483 3.90 4.26 0.38
CA ASP A 483 5.09 3.46 0.02
C ASP A 483 5.07 2.03 0.64
N ALA A 484 4.31 1.81 1.73
CA ALA A 484 4.24 0.52 2.43
C ALA A 484 3.28 -0.50 1.78
N THR A 485 2.88 -0.28 0.52
CA THR A 485 1.88 -1.09 -0.18
C THR A 485 2.45 -1.77 -1.43
N GLN A 486 2.02 -3.00 -1.69
CA GLN A 486 2.31 -3.74 -2.92
C GLN A 486 1.03 -4.37 -3.46
N GLY A 487 0.60 -3.92 -4.65
CA GLY A 487 -0.55 -4.46 -5.37
C GLY A 487 -0.16 -5.43 -6.48
N ASP A 488 -1.03 -6.39 -6.75
CA ASP A 488 -1.04 -7.12 -8.02
C ASP A 488 -1.49 -6.18 -9.16
N GLU A 489 -1.06 -6.43 -10.40
CA GLU A 489 -1.46 -5.60 -11.56
C GLU A 489 -2.99 -5.70 -11.77
N PRO A 490 -3.75 -4.59 -11.74
CA PRO A 490 -5.22 -4.67 -11.70
C PRO A 490 -5.81 -5.36 -12.93
N ILE A 491 -6.60 -6.41 -12.67
CA ILE A 491 -7.34 -7.14 -13.71
C ILE A 491 -8.55 -6.28 -14.06
N TYR A 492 -8.64 -5.83 -15.31
CA TYR A 492 -9.80 -5.10 -15.82
C TYR A 492 -10.58 -5.93 -16.84
N LYS A 493 -11.88 -5.66 -16.92
CA LYS A 493 -12.78 -6.18 -17.95
C LYS A 493 -13.71 -5.06 -18.42
N LEU A 494 -13.98 -5.01 -19.72
CA LEU A 494 -14.99 -4.14 -20.30
C LEU A 494 -16.23 -4.97 -20.67
N SER A 495 -17.42 -4.39 -20.63
CA SER A 495 -18.62 -5.01 -21.23
C SER A 495 -18.63 -4.96 -22.76
N ASN A 496 -17.90 -4.00 -23.31
CA ASN A 496 -17.93 -3.57 -24.71
C ASN A 496 -16.56 -3.06 -25.13
N SER A 497 -16.28 -3.08 -26.44
CA SER A 497 -15.00 -2.64 -27.00
C SER A 497 -15.06 -1.21 -27.53
N SER A 498 -13.90 -0.55 -27.60
CA SER A 498 -13.79 0.72 -28.36
C SER A 498 -14.28 0.51 -29.79
N GLY A 499 -15.07 1.46 -30.30
CA GLY A 499 -15.76 1.37 -31.58
C GLY A 499 -17.18 0.79 -31.54
N ASP A 500 -17.59 0.12 -30.46
CA ASP A 500 -18.96 -0.39 -30.26
C ASP A 500 -19.97 0.75 -30.15
N VAL A 501 -21.14 0.57 -30.77
CA VAL A 501 -22.24 1.55 -30.79
C VAL A 501 -23.22 1.24 -29.66
N VAL A 502 -22.99 1.83 -28.50
CA VAL A 502 -23.82 1.74 -27.28
C VAL A 502 -23.77 3.06 -26.52
N ASP A 503 -24.85 3.44 -25.82
CA ASP A 503 -24.89 4.67 -25.01
C ASP A 503 -24.04 4.61 -23.74
N THR A 504 -23.88 3.40 -23.18
CA THR A 504 -23.11 3.14 -21.96
C THR A 504 -22.36 1.82 -22.04
N PHE A 505 -21.28 1.74 -21.27
CA PHE A 505 -20.48 0.54 -21.09
C PHE A 505 -20.04 0.40 -19.63
N GLN A 506 -19.72 -0.82 -19.20
CA GLN A 506 -19.23 -1.09 -17.86
C GLN A 506 -17.73 -1.39 -17.87
N VAL A 507 -17.00 -0.82 -16.91
CA VAL A 507 -15.65 -1.24 -16.54
C VAL A 507 -15.73 -1.97 -15.21
N THR A 508 -15.30 -3.23 -15.21
CA THR A 508 -15.01 -3.99 -13.98
C THR A 508 -13.51 -3.93 -13.71
N MET A 509 -13.08 -3.66 -12.48
CA MET A 509 -11.68 -3.75 -12.07
C MET A 509 -11.55 -4.46 -10.74
N GLN A 510 -10.63 -5.42 -10.66
CA GLN A 510 -10.28 -6.17 -9.45
C GLN A 510 -8.78 -6.10 -9.20
N THR A 511 -8.38 -5.86 -7.95
CA THR A 511 -7.00 -6.09 -7.52
C THR A 511 -6.91 -6.46 -6.04
N LYS A 512 -5.78 -7.05 -5.68
CA LYS A 512 -5.38 -7.46 -4.34
C LYS A 512 -4.14 -6.66 -3.95
N VAL A 513 -4.15 -6.08 -2.76
CA VAL A 513 -3.03 -5.28 -2.24
C VAL A 513 -2.63 -5.79 -0.88
N LYS A 514 -1.32 -5.93 -0.67
CA LYS A 514 -0.69 -6.18 0.63
C LYS A 514 -0.11 -4.87 1.16
N ALA A 515 -0.09 -4.72 2.47
CA ALA A 515 0.60 -3.61 3.13
C ALA A 515 1.38 -4.12 4.35
N ILE A 516 2.55 -3.52 4.60
CA ILE A 516 3.21 -3.64 5.91
C ILE A 516 2.74 -2.48 6.77
N VAL A 517 2.19 -2.79 7.94
CA VAL A 517 1.59 -1.81 8.86
C VAL A 517 2.27 -1.89 10.23
N VAL A 518 2.42 -0.75 10.89
CA VAL A 518 3.03 -0.65 12.22
C VAL A 518 2.05 -0.07 13.23
N SER A 519 2.20 -0.42 14.51
CA SER A 519 1.44 0.16 15.61
C SER A 519 1.79 1.65 15.76
N LYS A 520 0.79 2.52 15.73
CA LYS A 520 0.96 3.97 15.97
C LYS A 520 1.49 4.24 17.38
N LYS A 521 1.07 3.41 18.35
CA LYS A 521 1.59 3.44 19.72
C LYS A 521 3.09 3.13 19.75
N ASP A 522 3.49 2.01 19.16
CA ASP A 522 4.86 1.50 19.25
C ASP A 522 5.83 2.43 18.50
N LEU A 523 5.37 3.01 17.38
CA LEU A 523 6.06 4.07 16.64
C LEU A 523 6.22 5.33 17.52
N ASN A 524 5.15 5.82 18.13
CA ASN A 524 5.21 7.01 18.99
C ASN A 524 6.11 6.79 20.22
N GLU A 525 6.09 5.61 20.85
CA GLU A 525 6.97 5.28 21.99
C GLU A 525 8.45 5.21 21.58
N MET A 526 8.76 4.71 20.37
CA MET A 526 10.11 4.73 19.81
C MET A 526 10.57 6.16 19.52
N VAL A 527 9.73 6.95 18.82
CA VAL A 527 10.01 8.34 18.46
C VAL A 527 10.19 9.24 19.70
N ALA A 528 9.36 9.07 20.74
CA ALA A 528 9.50 9.83 21.99
C ALA A 528 10.88 9.59 22.64
N LYS A 529 11.36 8.34 22.65
CA LYS A 529 12.70 8.01 23.16
C LYS A 529 13.82 8.56 22.26
N MET A 530 13.66 8.56 20.94
CA MET A 530 14.61 9.18 20.02
C MET A 530 14.73 10.70 20.24
N ILE A 531 13.61 11.41 20.43
CA ILE A 531 13.60 12.85 20.73
C ILE A 531 14.29 13.11 22.08
N SER A 532 13.99 12.32 23.13
CA SER A 532 14.64 12.46 24.45
C SER A 532 16.15 12.16 24.39
N LYS A 533 16.56 11.11 23.66
CA LYS A 533 17.95 10.70 23.38
C LYS A 533 18.74 11.75 22.56
N ALA A 534 18.06 12.52 21.71
CA ALA A 534 18.62 13.66 20.98
C ALA A 534 18.77 14.93 21.84
N GLY A 535 18.04 15.01 22.97
CA GLY A 535 18.20 16.03 24.01
C GLY A 535 19.25 15.63 25.05
N ASP A 536 18.87 15.64 26.34
CA ASP A 536 19.75 15.28 27.46
C ASP A 536 19.56 13.83 27.96
N GLY A 537 18.65 13.07 27.35
CA GLY A 537 18.27 11.71 27.74
C GLY A 537 17.54 11.59 29.08
N LYS A 538 17.07 12.70 29.68
CA LYS A 538 16.46 12.74 31.03
C LYS A 538 15.14 13.51 31.11
N ALA A 539 14.77 14.21 30.05
CA ALA A 539 13.54 14.97 29.98
C ALA A 539 12.43 14.15 29.29
N ASP A 540 11.23 14.19 29.89
CA ASP A 540 10.04 13.54 29.34
C ASP A 540 9.53 14.30 28.11
N ILE A 541 9.09 13.57 27.09
CA ILE A 541 8.42 14.16 25.93
C ILE A 541 6.91 14.13 26.17
N ASP A 542 6.21 15.22 25.88
CA ASP A 542 4.76 15.15 25.85
C ASP A 542 4.29 14.37 24.61
N SER A 543 3.81 13.13 24.80
CA SER A 543 3.43 12.24 23.70
C SER A 543 2.28 12.75 22.82
N ALA A 544 1.50 13.74 23.27
CA ALA A 544 0.44 14.36 22.46
C ALA A 544 0.98 15.51 21.58
N SER A 545 2.10 16.11 21.95
CA SER A 545 2.81 17.12 21.13
C SER A 545 3.53 16.54 19.90
N ILE A 546 3.79 15.23 19.87
CA ILE A 546 4.60 14.57 18.83
C ILE A 546 3.92 14.69 17.46
N LYS A 547 4.65 15.30 16.52
CA LYS A 547 4.30 15.39 15.10
C LYS A 547 5.35 14.62 14.31
N LEU A 548 4.87 13.81 13.36
CA LEU A 548 5.67 13.01 12.45
C LEU A 548 5.37 13.44 11.02
N ASP A 549 6.41 13.78 10.26
CA ASP A 549 6.38 13.89 8.81
C ASP A 549 7.15 12.71 8.22
N PHE A 550 6.55 12.00 7.26
CA PHE A 550 7.07 10.72 6.75
C PHE A 550 7.82 10.92 5.44
N GLY A 551 9.10 10.59 5.45
CA GLY A 551 9.92 10.48 4.25
C GLY A 551 9.67 9.18 3.50
N LYS A 552 10.33 9.05 2.35
CA LYS A 552 10.26 7.82 1.53
C LYS A 552 10.69 6.60 2.34
N SER A 553 9.84 5.58 2.34
CA SER A 553 10.07 4.32 3.05
C SER A 553 10.60 3.24 2.11
N SER A 554 11.36 2.28 2.64
CA SER A 554 11.86 1.12 1.90
C SER A 554 11.20 -0.14 2.44
N VAL A 555 10.79 -1.08 1.58
CA VAL A 555 9.97 -2.24 1.98
C VAL A 555 10.51 -3.51 1.34
N ASP A 556 10.64 -4.57 2.14
CA ASP A 556 10.83 -5.94 1.66
C ASP A 556 9.70 -6.83 2.20
N PHE A 557 8.73 -7.12 1.34
CA PHE A 557 7.60 -8.02 1.62
C PHE A 557 8.01 -9.51 1.74
N SER A 558 9.23 -9.87 1.33
CA SER A 558 9.80 -11.22 1.45
C SER A 558 10.46 -11.42 2.82
N ALA A 559 11.20 -10.41 3.29
CA ALA A 559 11.76 -10.37 4.64
C ALA A 559 10.72 -9.97 5.71
N GLY A 560 9.64 -9.31 5.31
CA GLY A 560 8.61 -8.78 6.22
C GLY A 560 9.07 -7.53 6.96
N THR A 561 9.85 -6.67 6.31
CA THR A 561 10.49 -5.50 6.91
C THR A 561 10.17 -4.20 6.16
N ILE A 562 10.12 -3.10 6.90
CA ILE A 562 9.95 -1.73 6.39
C ILE A 562 10.88 -0.75 7.10
N ASP A 563 11.70 -0.03 6.36
CA ASP A 563 12.47 1.11 6.87
C ASP A 563 11.66 2.39 6.70
N ILE A 564 11.13 2.90 7.81
CA ILE A 564 10.34 4.13 7.87
C ILE A 564 11.30 5.29 8.16
N LYS A 565 11.42 6.24 7.23
CA LYS A 565 12.17 7.49 7.44
C LYS A 565 11.22 8.60 7.85
N PHE A 566 11.63 9.46 8.78
CA PHE A 566 10.76 10.54 9.25
C PHE A 566 11.56 11.73 9.80
N HIS A 567 10.92 12.89 9.77
CA HIS A 567 11.23 14.02 10.62
C HIS A 567 10.22 14.03 11.77
N ALA A 568 10.70 14.01 13.02
CA ALA A 568 9.84 14.11 14.20
C ALA A 568 10.12 15.40 14.96
N THR A 569 9.05 16.04 15.45
CA THR A 569 9.14 17.14 16.42
C THR A 569 8.28 16.82 17.63
N GLY A 570 8.77 17.10 18.83
CA GLY A 570 8.01 16.96 20.07
C GLY A 570 8.42 18.03 21.09
N GLU A 571 7.54 18.29 22.05
CA GLU A 571 7.78 19.25 23.12
C GLU A 571 8.30 18.55 24.37
N ILE A 572 9.47 19.00 24.82
CA ILE A 572 10.14 18.53 26.03
C ILE A 572 9.50 19.17 27.25
N ILE A 573 9.06 18.33 28.20
CA ILE A 573 8.65 18.72 29.55
C ILE A 573 9.93 18.97 30.36
N PRO A 574 10.17 20.17 30.89
CA PRO A 574 11.37 20.45 31.67
C PRO A 574 11.37 19.68 33.00
N ASN A 575 12.51 19.05 33.33
CA ASN A 575 12.69 18.28 34.56
C ASN A 575 12.85 19.21 35.77
N LEU A 576 11.71 19.68 36.31
CA LEU A 576 11.64 20.56 37.47
C LEU A 576 11.56 19.73 38.77
N ASN A 577 12.48 19.97 39.70
CA ASN A 577 12.47 19.33 41.03
C ASN A 577 11.39 19.94 41.94
N LEU A 578 10.12 19.55 41.71
CA LEU A 578 8.97 20.08 42.44
C LEU A 578 9.10 19.88 43.96
N GLU A 579 9.64 18.75 44.41
CA GLU A 579 9.87 18.44 45.83
C GLU A 579 10.93 19.34 46.49
N GLY A 580 11.96 19.73 45.74
CA GLY A 580 12.94 20.73 46.18
C GLY A 580 12.32 22.13 46.24
N MET A 581 11.64 22.52 45.16
CA MET A 581 10.95 23.81 45.08
C MET A 581 9.91 23.98 46.20
N LYS A 582 9.16 22.92 46.51
CA LYS A 582 8.16 22.90 47.59
C LYS A 582 8.72 23.28 48.95
N LYS A 583 9.95 22.88 49.26
CA LYS A 583 10.62 23.16 50.54
C LYS A 583 11.13 24.59 50.60
N GLU A 584 11.67 25.10 49.50
CA GLU A 584 12.13 26.49 49.38
C GLU A 584 10.99 27.52 49.44
N ILE A 585 9.77 27.18 49.00
CA ILE A 585 8.65 28.14 48.99
C ILE A 585 7.87 28.27 50.30
N LEU A 586 8.12 27.42 51.32
CA LEU A 586 7.38 27.44 52.57
C LEU A 586 7.56 28.78 53.33
N GLY A 587 6.45 29.44 53.69
CA GLY A 587 6.47 30.72 54.42
C GLY A 587 6.79 31.98 53.59
N LYS A 588 7.20 31.84 52.32
CA LYS A 588 7.44 32.98 51.42
C LYS A 588 6.19 33.83 51.23
N ASN A 589 6.36 35.14 51.05
CA ASN A 589 5.30 36.01 50.52
C ASN A 589 5.26 35.91 48.98
N ASN A 590 4.32 36.63 48.35
CA ASN A 590 4.18 36.59 46.89
C ASN A 590 5.40 37.20 46.16
N GLU A 591 6.12 38.16 46.74
CA GLU A 591 7.31 38.80 46.17
C GLU A 591 8.54 37.87 46.23
N ASP A 592 8.82 37.30 47.41
CA ASP A 592 9.84 36.29 47.68
C ASP A 592 9.69 35.06 46.76
N LEU A 593 8.44 34.70 46.47
CA LEU A 593 8.06 33.61 45.58
C LEU A 593 8.31 33.98 44.12
N THR A 594 7.80 35.12 43.64
CA THR A 594 8.04 35.57 42.26
C THR A 594 9.53 35.71 41.98
N ALA A 595 10.31 36.27 42.93
CA ALA A 595 11.76 36.36 42.83
C ALA A 595 12.44 34.97 42.76
N TYR A 596 11.99 34.00 43.56
CA TYR A 596 12.50 32.63 43.52
C TYR A 596 12.17 31.92 42.21
N LEU A 597 10.92 31.94 41.76
CA LEU A 597 10.49 31.28 40.53
C LEU A 597 11.11 31.92 39.28
N SER A 598 11.41 33.22 39.31
CA SER A 598 12.14 33.93 38.25
C SER A 598 13.59 33.44 38.05
N THR A 599 14.14 32.62 38.95
CA THR A 599 15.48 32.01 38.76
C THR A 599 15.46 30.80 37.81
N PHE A 600 14.28 30.25 37.51
CA PHE A 600 14.12 29.08 36.63
C PHE A 600 13.76 29.52 35.21
N SER A 601 14.69 29.39 34.26
CA SER A 601 14.48 29.72 32.84
C SER A 601 13.36 28.94 32.14
N ASP A 602 12.95 27.84 32.77
CA ASP A 602 12.09 26.79 32.24
C ASP A 602 10.66 26.85 32.81
N ILE A 603 10.36 27.90 33.59
CA ILE A 603 9.00 28.29 33.99
C ILE A 603 8.52 29.39 33.05
N LYS A 604 7.26 29.31 32.61
CA LYS A 604 6.61 30.28 31.72
C LYS A 604 5.72 31.24 32.50
N ASP A 605 4.95 30.71 33.44
CA ASP A 605 4.06 31.45 34.34
C ASP A 605 3.87 30.66 35.65
N ALA A 606 3.43 31.32 36.72
CA ALA A 606 3.15 30.67 38.00
C ALA A 606 2.09 31.41 38.82
N ASN A 607 1.07 30.70 39.27
CA ASN A 607 -0.09 31.25 39.98
C ASN A 607 -0.35 30.49 41.30
N VAL A 608 -0.70 31.21 42.38
CA VAL A 608 -0.97 30.62 43.70
C VAL A 608 -2.44 30.77 44.07
N GLU A 609 -3.13 29.64 44.19
CA GLU A 609 -4.50 29.58 44.70
C GLU A 609 -4.49 29.32 46.22
N TYR A 610 -4.85 30.36 46.99
CA TYR A 610 -4.99 30.29 48.43
C TYR A 610 -6.40 29.82 48.85
N ARG A 611 -6.48 28.92 49.84
CA ARG A 611 -7.74 28.47 50.45
C ARG A 611 -7.68 28.54 51.99
N PRO A 612 -8.60 29.27 52.64
CA PRO A 612 -9.62 30.15 52.06
C PRO A 612 -8.98 31.40 51.42
N SER A 613 -9.61 31.94 50.36
CA SER A 613 -9.04 32.98 49.49
C SER A 613 -8.80 34.34 50.17
N PHE A 614 -9.37 34.57 51.35
CA PHE A 614 -9.10 35.77 52.17
C PHE A 614 -7.79 35.70 52.98
N ILE A 615 -7.04 34.59 52.93
CA ILE A 615 -5.72 34.43 53.54
C ILE A 615 -4.68 34.21 52.43
N ASN A 616 -4.29 35.30 51.76
CA ASN A 616 -3.53 35.30 50.50
C ASN A 616 -2.11 35.88 50.57
N SER A 617 -1.57 36.06 51.79
CA SER A 617 -0.37 36.88 52.04
C SER A 617 0.95 36.09 52.07
N ARG A 618 0.91 34.80 52.43
CA ARG A 618 2.08 33.91 52.55
C ARG A 618 1.70 32.46 52.30
N ILE A 619 2.63 31.69 51.75
CA ILE A 619 2.53 30.23 51.63
C ILE A 619 2.58 29.59 53.04
N PRO A 620 1.73 28.59 53.37
CA PRO A 620 1.80 27.87 54.63
C PRO A 620 3.19 27.28 54.91
N GLN A 621 3.64 27.32 56.17
CA GLN A 621 4.91 26.71 56.59
C GLN A 621 4.84 25.17 56.71
N ILE A 622 3.64 24.59 56.63
CA ILE A 622 3.42 23.15 56.77
C ILE A 622 3.35 22.52 55.38
N GLU A 623 4.31 21.66 55.05
CA GLU A 623 4.46 21.03 53.73
C GLU A 623 3.22 20.25 53.26
N SER A 624 2.44 19.65 54.17
CA SER A 624 1.17 18.97 53.86
C SER A 624 -0.03 19.92 53.62
N ARG A 625 0.21 21.23 53.68
CA ARG A 625 -0.74 22.31 53.31
C ARG A 625 -0.35 23.02 52.01
N VAL A 626 0.77 22.63 51.41
CA VAL A 626 1.24 23.16 50.12
C VAL A 626 1.17 22.05 49.08
N GLU A 627 0.68 22.41 47.90
CA GLU A 627 0.56 21.55 46.73
C GLU A 627 1.20 22.27 45.55
N ILE A 628 1.98 21.55 44.73
CA ILE A 628 2.52 22.08 43.47
C ILE A 628 1.94 21.22 42.34
N ILE A 629 1.35 21.89 41.36
CA ILE A 629 0.82 21.27 40.14
C ILE A 629 1.62 21.83 38.97
N LEU A 630 2.22 20.94 38.17
CA LEU A 630 2.86 21.30 36.91
C LEU A 630 1.82 21.23 35.79
N ASP A 631 1.57 22.36 35.16
CA ASP A 631 0.73 22.52 33.98
C ASP A 631 1.64 22.57 32.73
N LYS A 632 1.20 21.97 31.62
CA LYS A 632 2.01 21.75 30.40
C LYS A 632 1.81 22.87 29.38
#